data_AF-A0A8S0ZI59-F1
#
_entry.id   AF-A0A8S0ZI59-F1
#
_cell.length_a   1.000
_cell.length_b   1.000
_cell.length_c   1.000
_cell.angle_alpha   90.00
_cell.angle_beta   90.00
_cell.angle_gamma   90.00
#
_symmetry.space_group_name_H-M   'P 1'
#
loop_
_entity.id
_entity.type
_entity.pdbx_description
1 polymer ?
#
loop_
_entity_poly.entity_id
_entity_poly.type
_entity_poly.pdbx_seq_one_letter_code
_entity_poly.pdbx_strand_id
1 'polypeptide(L)'
;MLIAGFGNIASGHIEAWDLRGYKKIGTCAAPDTTSLQWDPRGESFITATTYPRLTVGNGYKIWHYTCVLMHKHVCQEKENLLALSWQPGNFPKSDLSKIVPKAIEDSTPKPTAAYRPPGAKNRPSTFTLHEQEKPHKPGETPSAAPSKQAIKQKEKREARKARKAEEKAQGDLNSSPPTASATPKQPFVSTGDPEKDKKIKNLNKKLSDIEKLKQQKAAGKQLELNQLAKIESESGLLQELAQLRL
;
A
#
# COMPACT_ATOMS: atom_id res chain seq x y z
N MET A 1 9.27 5.29 34.16
CA MET A 1 7.84 5.16 33.73
C MET A 1 7.80 4.76 32.27
N LEU A 2 6.81 3.95 31.85
CA LEU A 2 6.55 3.69 30.42
C LEU A 2 5.28 4.41 30.00
N ILE A 3 5.34 5.01 28.82
CA ILE A 3 4.19 5.51 28.09
C ILE A 3 4.08 4.65 26.85
N ALA A 4 2.95 3.97 26.66
CA ALA A 4 2.75 3.06 25.54
C ALA A 4 1.42 3.33 24.84
N GLY A 5 1.45 3.33 23.52
CA GLY A 5 0.30 3.53 22.65
C GLY A 5 -0.02 2.25 21.87
N PHE A 6 -0.88 1.40 22.42
CA PHE A 6 -1.31 0.15 21.78
C PHE A 6 -2.63 0.26 20.98
N GLY A 7 -3.17 1.47 20.82
CA GLY A 7 -4.39 1.70 20.04
C GLY A 7 -4.23 1.37 18.55
N ASN A 8 -3.02 1.56 18.01
CA ASN A 8 -2.64 1.05 16.69
C ASN A 8 -1.72 -0.16 16.83
N ILE A 9 -2.32 -1.34 16.62
CA ILE A 9 -1.73 -2.66 16.78
C ILE A 9 -0.41 -2.80 15.97
N ALA A 10 -0.34 -2.23 14.78
CA ALA A 10 0.82 -2.36 13.89
C ALA A 10 2.04 -1.53 14.33
N SER A 11 1.84 -0.53 15.20
CA SER A 11 2.91 0.40 15.61
C SER A 11 3.50 0.07 16.97
N GLY A 12 2.63 -0.13 17.98
CA GLY A 12 3.03 -0.47 19.34
C GLY A 12 4.13 0.42 19.93
N HIS A 13 3.98 1.75 19.81
CA HIS A 13 4.99 2.69 20.28
C HIS A 13 5.11 2.67 21.81
N ILE A 14 6.33 2.56 22.31
CA ILE A 14 6.67 2.60 23.73
C ILE A 14 7.79 3.61 23.95
N GLU A 15 7.61 4.46 24.95
CA GLU A 15 8.61 5.41 25.41
C GLU A 15 8.92 5.19 26.89
N ALA A 16 10.21 5.13 27.22
CA ALA A 16 10.69 5.09 28.59
C ALA A 16 11.12 6.48 29.05
N TRP A 17 10.61 6.90 30.20
CA TRP A 17 10.87 8.21 30.79
C TRP A 17 11.42 8.08 32.22
N ASP A 18 12.46 8.86 32.50
CA ASP A 18 12.91 9.13 33.86
C ASP A 18 12.05 10.25 34.44
N LEU A 19 11.36 9.96 35.52
CA LEU A 19 10.48 10.91 36.19
C LEU A 19 11.24 11.89 37.08
N ARG A 20 12.46 11.54 37.53
CA ARG A 20 13.26 12.44 38.37
C ARG A 20 13.89 13.55 37.54
N GLY A 21 14.46 13.19 36.40
CA GLY A 21 15.04 14.14 35.46
C GLY A 21 14.08 14.66 34.38
N TYR A 22 12.81 14.23 34.37
CA TYR A 22 11.84 14.48 33.28
C TYR A 22 12.43 14.27 31.89
N LYS A 23 13.28 13.24 31.76
CA LYS A 23 14.07 12.98 30.56
C LYS A 23 13.63 11.67 29.93
N LYS A 24 13.44 11.71 28.63
CA LYS A 24 13.23 10.52 27.82
C LYS A 24 14.50 9.66 27.81
N ILE A 25 14.36 8.41 28.24
CA ILE A 25 15.45 7.41 28.32
C ILE A 25 15.59 6.70 26.98
N GLY A 26 14.47 6.28 26.38
CA GLY A 26 14.49 5.47 25.17
C GLY A 26 13.13 5.34 24.50
N THR A 27 13.16 4.78 23.29
CA THR A 27 11.98 4.42 22.50
C THR A 27 12.13 3.04 21.91
N CYS A 28 11.04 2.27 21.90
CA CYS A 28 10.95 1.05 21.11
C CYS A 28 9.57 0.91 20.47
N ALA A 29 9.47 -0.04 19.54
CA ALA A 29 8.23 -0.44 18.91
C ALA A 29 8.01 -1.93 19.19
N ALA A 30 6.88 -2.23 19.84
CA ALA A 30 6.43 -3.59 20.12
C ALA A 30 5.04 -3.77 19.48
N PRO A 31 5.00 -4.02 18.16
CA PRO A 31 3.73 -4.27 17.46
C PRO A 31 3.03 -5.48 18.05
N ASP A 32 1.71 -5.55 17.86
CA ASP A 32 0.86 -6.66 18.26
C ASP A 32 0.86 -6.96 19.78
N THR A 33 1.30 -6.02 20.61
CA THR A 33 1.34 -6.20 22.06
C THR A 33 -0.07 -6.16 22.65
N THR A 34 -0.45 -7.22 23.35
CA THR A 34 -1.71 -7.33 24.12
C THR A 34 -1.50 -7.16 25.61
N SER A 35 -0.31 -7.47 26.12
CA SER A 35 0.05 -7.36 27.54
C SER A 35 1.44 -6.75 27.71
N LEU A 36 1.58 -5.86 28.69
CA LEU A 36 2.85 -5.26 29.08
C LEU A 36 3.00 -5.29 30.60
N GLN A 37 4.14 -5.75 31.09
CA GLN A 37 4.43 -5.81 32.53
C GLN A 37 5.89 -5.48 32.84
N TRP A 38 6.12 -4.72 33.90
CA TRP A 38 7.45 -4.47 34.46
C TRP A 38 7.94 -5.67 35.27
N ASP A 39 9.24 -5.95 35.17
CA ASP A 39 9.96 -6.83 36.11
C ASP A 39 9.79 -6.28 37.54
N PRO A 40 9.54 -7.13 38.54
CA PRO A 40 9.61 -6.77 39.95
C PRO A 40 10.83 -5.94 40.38
N ARG A 41 11.98 -6.09 39.70
CA ARG A 41 13.23 -5.33 39.96
C ARG A 41 13.28 -3.98 39.25
N GLY A 42 12.41 -3.74 38.25
CA GLY A 42 12.36 -2.51 37.48
C GLY A 42 13.47 -2.32 36.43
N GLU A 43 14.31 -3.33 36.20
CA GLU A 43 15.40 -3.28 35.20
C GLU A 43 14.89 -3.58 33.78
N SER A 44 13.89 -4.44 33.67
CA SER A 44 13.36 -4.91 32.39
C SER A 44 11.84 -4.88 32.37
N PHE A 45 11.25 -4.92 31.19
CA PHE A 45 9.83 -5.10 31.01
C PHE A 45 9.55 -6.08 29.87
N ILE A 46 8.39 -6.73 29.92
CA ILE A 46 7.96 -7.68 28.91
C ILE A 46 6.78 -7.09 28.15
N THR A 47 6.79 -7.34 26.84
CA THR A 47 5.63 -7.18 25.97
C THR A 47 5.24 -8.55 25.42
N ALA A 48 3.98 -8.92 25.50
CA ALA A 48 3.49 -10.20 25.01
C ALA A 48 2.31 -10.00 24.06
N THR A 49 2.22 -10.90 23.09
CA THR A 49 1.09 -11.08 22.18
C THR A 49 0.43 -12.39 22.56
N THR A 50 -0.77 -12.31 23.12
CA THR A 50 -1.47 -13.45 23.72
C THR A 50 -2.74 -13.85 22.95
N TYR A 51 -2.96 -15.16 22.86
CA TYR A 51 -4.21 -15.78 22.44
C TYR A 51 -5.22 -15.78 23.61
N PRO A 52 -6.55 -15.59 23.38
CA PRO A 52 -7.25 -15.47 22.10
C PRO A 52 -7.36 -14.05 21.56
N ARG A 53 -6.78 -13.05 22.24
CA ARG A 53 -6.92 -11.64 21.87
C ARG A 53 -6.38 -11.37 20.46
N LEU A 54 -5.20 -11.90 20.14
CA LEU A 54 -4.62 -11.90 18.80
C LEU A 54 -4.20 -13.32 18.41
N THR A 55 -4.48 -13.69 17.16
CA THR A 55 -4.16 -15.00 16.59
C THR A 55 -2.88 -14.98 15.74
N VAL A 56 -2.34 -13.79 15.47
CA VAL A 56 -1.11 -13.58 14.68
C VAL A 56 -0.02 -13.02 15.60
N GLY A 57 1.21 -13.49 15.44
CA GLY A 57 2.37 -12.96 16.15
C GLY A 57 2.48 -13.39 17.63
N ASN A 58 1.86 -14.51 18.01
CA ASN A 58 1.92 -15.01 19.39
C ASN A 58 3.36 -15.18 19.89
N GLY A 59 3.63 -14.74 21.11
CA GLY A 59 4.96 -14.75 21.68
C GLY A 59 5.21 -13.60 22.65
N TYR A 60 6.45 -13.42 23.07
CA TYR A 60 6.84 -12.36 23.98
C TYR A 60 8.24 -11.82 23.69
N LYS A 61 8.47 -10.59 24.13
CA LYS A 61 9.75 -9.89 24.03
C LYS A 61 10.12 -9.32 25.38
N ILE A 62 11.39 -9.45 25.75
CA ILE A 62 11.95 -8.87 26.97
C ILE A 62 12.83 -7.69 26.57
N TRP A 63 12.56 -6.55 27.19
CA TRP A 63 13.21 -5.28 26.92
C TRP A 63 13.90 -4.78 28.17
N HIS A 64 15.07 -4.19 28.01
CA HIS A 64 15.69 -3.38 29.03
C HIS A 64 14.93 -2.06 29.21
N TYR A 65 14.98 -1.43 30.40
CA TYR A 65 14.32 -0.14 30.65
C TYR A 65 14.75 0.98 29.69
N THR A 66 15.91 0.85 29.04
CA THR A 66 16.39 1.76 27.98
C THR A 66 15.77 1.49 26.61
N CYS A 67 14.74 0.64 26.53
CA CYS A 67 14.07 0.22 25.30
C CYS A 67 14.94 -0.62 24.34
N VAL A 68 15.96 -1.29 24.88
CA VAL A 68 16.80 -2.23 24.10
C VAL A 68 16.20 -3.63 24.18
N LEU A 69 16.04 -4.28 23.03
CA LEU A 69 15.53 -5.66 22.97
C LEU A 69 16.61 -6.65 23.46
N MET A 70 16.29 -7.39 24.52
CA MET A 70 17.17 -8.37 25.14
C MET A 70 16.81 -9.81 24.79
N HIS A 71 15.53 -10.09 24.55
CA HIS A 71 15.07 -11.43 24.21
C HIS A 71 13.79 -11.36 23.38
N LYS A 72 13.64 -12.31 22.46
CA LYS A 72 12.43 -12.49 21.66
C LYS A 72 12.12 -13.98 21.58
N HIS A 73 10.89 -14.32 21.91
CA HIS A 73 10.34 -15.64 21.74
C HIS A 73 9.09 -15.54 20.85
N VAL A 74 9.04 -16.36 19.81
CA VAL A 74 7.90 -16.47 18.89
C VAL A 74 7.34 -17.87 19.05
N CYS A 75 6.05 -17.98 19.32
CA CYS A 75 5.37 -19.27 19.42
C CYS A 75 5.23 -19.89 18.02
N GLN A 76 5.42 -21.20 17.92
CA GLN A 76 5.23 -21.95 16.68
C GLN A 76 3.74 -22.14 16.38
N GLU A 77 3.36 -22.55 15.16
CA GLU A 77 1.96 -22.63 14.71
C GLU A 77 1.01 -23.47 15.59
N LYS A 78 1.55 -24.37 16.41
CA LYS A 78 0.76 -25.23 17.31
C LYS A 78 0.79 -24.79 18.77
N GLU A 79 1.52 -23.73 19.10
CA GLU A 79 1.70 -23.21 20.45
C GLU A 79 1.00 -21.86 20.59
N ASN A 80 0.20 -21.70 21.65
CA ASN A 80 -0.52 -20.47 21.93
C ASN A 80 -0.11 -19.92 23.29
N LEU A 81 0.35 -18.67 23.32
CA LEU A 81 0.66 -17.99 24.56
C LEU A 81 -0.63 -17.42 25.16
N LEU A 82 -1.15 -18.05 26.21
CA LEU A 82 -2.40 -17.60 26.84
C LEU A 82 -2.19 -16.42 27.78
N ALA A 83 -1.16 -16.50 28.61
CA ALA A 83 -0.82 -15.49 29.60
C ALA A 83 0.68 -15.56 29.89
N LEU A 84 1.21 -14.44 30.39
CA LEU A 84 2.59 -14.35 30.87
C LEU A 84 2.61 -13.46 32.10
N SER A 85 3.33 -13.90 33.12
CA SER A 85 3.52 -13.17 34.37
C SER A 85 4.92 -13.42 34.91
N TRP A 86 5.48 -12.42 35.58
CA TRP A 86 6.70 -12.60 36.36
C TRP A 86 6.47 -13.55 37.52
N GLN A 87 7.50 -14.31 37.90
CA GLN A 87 7.42 -15.15 39.08
C GLN A 87 7.23 -14.28 40.32
N PRO A 88 6.21 -14.54 41.16
CA PRO A 88 6.08 -13.88 42.44
C PRO A 88 7.27 -14.23 43.35
N GLY A 89 7.83 -13.24 44.03
CA GLY A 89 8.96 -13.48 44.91
C GLY A 89 9.54 -12.20 45.49
N ASN A 90 10.44 -12.36 46.46
CA ASN A 90 11.20 -11.26 47.02
C ASN A 90 12.49 -11.08 46.23
N PHE A 91 12.49 -10.11 45.32
CA PHE A 91 13.67 -9.77 44.54
C PHE A 91 14.41 -8.60 45.20
N PRO A 92 15.71 -8.73 45.48
CA PRO A 92 16.48 -7.61 46.00
C PRO A 92 16.42 -6.47 44.98
N LYS A 93 16.08 -5.26 45.46
CA LYS A 93 16.15 -4.04 44.67
C LYS A 93 17.61 -3.83 44.30
N SER A 94 17.96 -4.09 43.05
CA SER A 94 19.25 -3.71 42.51
C SER A 94 19.23 -2.23 42.13
N ASP A 95 20.36 -1.57 42.31
CA ASP A 95 20.60 -0.31 41.61
C ASP A 95 20.47 -0.58 40.12
N LEU A 96 19.56 0.16 39.46
CA LEU A 96 19.28 0.00 38.04
C LEU A 96 20.60 -0.08 37.27
N SER A 97 20.86 -1.24 36.66
CA SER A 97 22.08 -1.42 35.88
C SER A 97 22.16 -0.33 34.81
N LYS A 98 23.21 0.49 34.88
CA LYS A 98 23.48 1.52 33.86
C LYS A 98 24.08 0.90 32.59
N ILE A 99 24.42 -0.38 32.64
CA ILE A 99 25.03 -1.09 31.52
C ILE A 99 23.92 -1.45 30.55
N VAL A 100 23.91 -0.77 29.41
CA VAL A 100 22.97 -1.06 28.32
C VAL A 100 23.34 -2.42 27.72
N PRO A 101 22.43 -3.42 27.72
CA PRO A 101 22.70 -4.72 27.13
C PRO A 101 22.93 -4.62 25.62
N LYS A 102 23.62 -5.60 25.04
CA LYS A 102 23.78 -5.69 23.59
C LYS A 102 22.43 -6.03 22.96
N ALA A 103 21.97 -5.20 22.02
CA ALA A 103 20.70 -5.40 21.34
C ALA A 103 20.72 -6.70 20.52
N ILE A 104 19.64 -7.49 20.61
CA ILE A 104 19.39 -8.57 19.66
C ILE A 104 18.77 -7.95 18.40
N GLU A 105 19.30 -8.30 17.22
CA GLU A 105 18.70 -7.91 15.96
C GLU A 105 17.34 -8.60 15.82
N ASP A 106 16.27 -7.81 15.86
CA ASP A 106 14.93 -8.30 15.59
C ASP A 106 14.76 -8.39 14.07
N SER A 107 14.82 -9.60 13.50
CA SER A 107 14.48 -9.86 12.10
C SER A 107 12.96 -9.78 11.89
N THR A 108 12.34 -8.66 12.27
CA THR A 108 10.98 -8.40 11.82
C THR A 108 11.04 -8.13 10.31
N PRO A 109 10.28 -8.87 9.48
CA PRO A 109 10.22 -8.57 8.07
C PRO A 109 9.75 -7.13 7.92
N LYS A 110 10.54 -6.32 7.20
CA LYS A 110 10.18 -4.94 6.86
C LYS A 110 8.76 -4.96 6.28
N PRO A 111 7.86 -4.06 6.70
CA PRO A 111 6.51 -4.02 6.14
C PRO A 111 6.64 -3.91 4.62
N THR A 112 6.14 -4.94 3.93
CA THR A 112 6.09 -4.96 2.47
C THR A 112 5.39 -3.67 2.04
N ALA A 113 6.10 -2.84 1.27
CA ALA A 113 5.57 -1.58 0.80
C ALA A 113 4.19 -1.82 0.17
N ALA A 114 3.24 -0.91 0.44
CA ALA A 114 1.88 -0.97 -0.09
C ALA A 114 1.90 -1.36 -1.58
N TYR A 115 1.16 -2.41 -1.93
CA TYR A 115 1.18 -3.02 -3.26
C TYR A 115 1.01 -1.96 -4.34
N ARG A 116 2.04 -1.76 -5.16
CA ARG A 116 1.96 -0.93 -6.36
C ARG A 116 1.69 -1.83 -7.56
N PRO A 117 0.60 -1.57 -8.31
CA PRO A 117 0.29 -2.37 -9.49
C PRO A 117 1.42 -2.28 -10.52
N PRO A 118 1.61 -3.31 -11.37
CA PRO A 118 2.76 -3.44 -12.26
C PRO A 118 3.05 -2.19 -13.12
N GLY A 119 2.01 -1.50 -13.59
CA GLY A 119 2.14 -0.29 -14.42
C GLY A 119 2.49 1.01 -13.66
N ALA A 120 2.57 0.96 -12.33
CA ALA A 120 2.84 2.13 -11.47
C ALA A 120 4.18 2.05 -10.73
N LYS A 121 4.95 0.96 -10.92
CA LYS A 121 6.21 0.71 -10.19
C LYS A 121 7.27 1.81 -10.38
N ASN A 122 7.28 2.50 -11.51
CA ASN A 122 8.27 3.54 -11.84
C ASN A 122 7.70 4.97 -11.91
N ARG A 123 6.42 5.17 -11.54
CA ARG A 123 5.83 6.51 -11.53
C ARG A 123 5.94 7.10 -10.13
N PRO A 124 6.62 8.24 -9.92
CA PRO A 124 6.62 8.89 -8.62
C PRO A 124 5.17 9.26 -8.26
N SER A 125 4.74 8.92 -7.04
CA SER A 125 3.44 9.31 -6.53
C SER A 125 3.47 10.82 -6.25
N THR A 126 2.72 11.60 -7.03
CA THR A 126 2.48 13.03 -6.75
C THR A 126 1.29 13.22 -5.81
N PHE A 127 0.70 12.14 -5.30
CA PHE A 127 -0.46 12.23 -4.42
C PHE A 127 -0.03 12.34 -2.96
N THR A 128 -0.09 13.56 -2.45
CA THR A 128 0.03 13.97 -1.05
C THR A 128 -1.40 14.15 -0.50
N LEU A 129 -1.91 13.17 0.26
CA LEU A 129 -3.28 13.18 0.81
C LEU A 129 -3.54 14.41 1.72
N HIS A 130 -2.50 15.04 2.27
CA HIS A 130 -2.60 16.17 3.21
C HIS A 130 -1.84 17.42 2.73
N GLU A 131 -1.82 17.69 1.42
CA GLU A 131 -1.19 18.94 0.94
C GLU A 131 -1.91 20.20 1.44
N GLN A 132 -3.21 20.09 1.72
CA GLN A 132 -4.05 21.18 2.21
C GLN A 132 -4.03 21.36 3.75
N GLU A 133 -3.41 20.45 4.49
CA GLU A 133 -3.46 20.43 5.96
C GLU A 133 -2.05 20.59 6.58
N LYS A 134 -1.22 21.45 5.98
CA LYS A 134 -0.03 21.94 6.71
C LYS A 134 -0.53 22.86 7.84
N PRO A 135 -0.18 22.59 9.10
CA PRO A 135 -0.61 23.43 10.21
C PRO A 135 -0.10 24.85 10.01
N HIS A 136 -1.03 25.81 10.03
CA HIS A 136 -0.73 27.23 9.96
C HIS A 136 0.12 27.59 11.18
N LYS A 137 1.42 27.84 10.97
CA LYS A 137 2.25 28.48 12.00
C LYS A 137 1.91 29.97 11.99
N PRO A 138 1.55 30.60 13.12
CA PRO A 138 1.39 32.05 13.17
C PRO A 138 2.76 32.71 12.94
N GLY A 139 2.91 33.49 11.85
CA GLY A 139 4.08 34.36 11.66
C GLY A 139 4.81 34.33 10.30
N GLU A 140 4.41 33.53 9.31
CA GLU A 140 5.11 33.49 8.02
C GLU A 140 4.35 34.24 6.92
N THR A 141 4.90 35.37 6.46
CA THR A 141 4.37 36.17 5.35
C THR A 141 4.62 35.46 4.01
N PRO A 142 3.65 35.38 3.08
CA PRO A 142 3.83 34.69 1.83
C PRO A 142 4.69 35.53 0.86
N SER A 143 5.95 35.12 0.68
CA SER A 143 6.79 35.63 -0.40
C SER A 143 6.28 35.10 -1.73
N ALA A 144 5.62 35.98 -2.49
CA ALA A 144 5.13 35.74 -3.85
C ALA A 144 6.28 35.64 -4.86
N ALA A 145 7.00 34.52 -4.86
CA ALA A 145 7.91 34.15 -5.94
C ALA A 145 7.47 32.79 -6.52
N PRO A 146 7.00 32.72 -7.78
CA PRO A 146 6.63 31.45 -8.38
C PRO A 146 7.87 30.56 -8.53
N SER A 147 7.78 29.33 -8.03
CA SER A 147 8.82 28.29 -8.16
C SER A 147 9.29 28.16 -9.60
N LYS A 148 10.60 27.92 -9.80
CA LYS A 148 11.24 27.70 -11.12
C LYS A 148 10.51 26.68 -12.00
N GLN A 149 9.76 25.75 -11.38
CA GLN A 149 8.94 24.76 -12.10
C GLN A 149 7.63 25.34 -12.67
N ALA A 150 7.01 26.30 -11.98
CA ALA A 150 5.79 26.96 -12.44
C ALA A 150 6.05 27.84 -13.68
N ILE A 151 7.21 28.51 -13.72
CA ILE A 151 7.64 29.32 -14.88
C ILE A 151 7.83 28.40 -16.10
N LYS A 152 8.53 27.28 -15.92
CA LYS A 152 8.79 26.30 -17.01
C LYS A 152 7.51 25.64 -17.54
N GLN A 153 6.50 25.43 -16.69
CA GLN A 153 5.20 24.90 -17.11
C GLN A 153 4.34 25.95 -17.82
N LYS A 154 4.40 27.22 -17.41
CA LYS A 154 3.71 28.32 -18.09
C LYS A 154 4.25 28.52 -19.51
N GLU A 155 5.57 28.57 -19.65
CA GLU A 155 6.27 28.73 -20.94
C GLU A 155 5.96 27.56 -21.90
N LYS A 156 5.95 26.31 -21.40
CA LYS A 156 5.55 25.14 -22.19
C LYS A 156 4.08 25.18 -22.63
N ARG A 157 3.21 25.79 -21.83
CA ARG A 157 1.77 25.92 -22.13
C ARG A 157 1.51 27.02 -23.16
N GLU A 158 2.28 28.12 -23.10
CA GLU A 158 2.23 29.20 -24.07
C GLU A 158 2.79 28.76 -25.44
N ALA A 159 3.92 28.04 -25.46
CA ALA A 159 4.48 27.47 -26.69
C ALA A 159 3.53 26.47 -27.39
N ARG A 160 2.80 25.66 -26.61
CA ARG A 160 1.79 24.74 -27.16
C ARG A 160 0.54 25.47 -27.67
N LYS A 161 0.19 26.62 -27.10
CA LYS A 161 -0.93 27.45 -27.54
C LYS A 161 -0.58 28.20 -28.83
N ALA A 162 0.66 28.67 -28.96
CA ALA A 162 1.18 29.29 -30.18
C ALA A 162 1.21 28.29 -31.36
N ARG A 163 1.75 27.08 -31.15
CA ARG A 163 1.75 26.03 -32.20
C ARG A 163 0.35 25.62 -32.67
N LYS A 164 -0.61 25.55 -31.74
CA LYS A 164 -2.01 25.21 -32.08
C LYS A 164 -2.74 26.36 -32.78
N ALA A 165 -2.26 27.60 -32.65
CA ALA A 165 -2.79 28.75 -33.38
C ALA A 165 -2.23 28.81 -34.81
N GLU A 166 -0.94 28.50 -35.01
CA GLU A 166 -0.33 28.36 -36.35
C GLU A 166 -0.95 27.20 -37.14
N GLU A 167 -1.19 26.05 -36.51
CA GLU A 167 -1.80 24.88 -37.14
C GLU A 167 -3.26 25.13 -37.57
N LYS A 168 -3.94 26.10 -36.94
CA LYS A 168 -5.32 26.51 -37.29
C LYS A 168 -5.38 27.57 -38.40
N ALA A 169 -4.26 28.24 -38.71
CA ALA A 169 -4.20 29.28 -39.74
C ALA A 169 -3.81 28.74 -41.13
N GLN A 170 -3.35 27.48 -41.23
CA GLN A 170 -2.85 26.87 -42.46
C GLN A 170 -3.72 25.75 -43.05
N GLY A 171 -4.91 25.48 -42.49
CA GLY A 171 -5.78 24.38 -42.91
C GLY A 171 -7.14 24.84 -43.44
N ASP A 172 -7.14 25.65 -44.49
CA ASP A 172 -8.31 25.84 -45.35
C ASP A 172 -7.86 25.62 -46.81
N LEU A 173 -8.72 24.98 -47.62
CA LEU A 173 -8.48 24.39 -48.96
C LEU A 173 -7.94 22.93 -48.97
N ASN A 174 -8.83 21.94 -49.03
CA ASN A 174 -9.13 21.21 -50.27
C ASN A 174 -10.07 20.01 -50.03
N SER A 175 -10.92 19.74 -51.02
CA SER A 175 -12.11 18.89 -51.00
C SER A 175 -11.90 17.40 -51.33
N SER A 176 -12.71 16.53 -50.70
CA SER A 176 -13.36 15.29 -51.22
C SER A 176 -12.58 13.93 -51.24
N PRO A 177 -13.31 12.78 -51.20
CA PRO A 177 -12.92 11.52 -50.53
C PRO A 177 -12.45 10.40 -51.49
N PRO A 178 -12.04 9.19 -51.00
CA PRO A 178 -12.99 8.06 -51.03
C PRO A 178 -12.79 6.88 -50.03
N THR A 179 -13.87 6.09 -49.93
CA THR A 179 -14.00 4.63 -49.80
C THR A 179 -13.88 3.85 -48.48
N ALA A 180 -14.91 3.02 -48.30
CA ALA A 180 -15.27 2.16 -47.19
C ALA A 180 -14.51 0.82 -47.14
N SER A 181 -14.40 0.27 -45.93
CA SER A 181 -14.41 -1.17 -45.69
C SER A 181 -15.25 -1.45 -44.44
N ALA A 182 -16.50 -1.85 -44.68
CA ALA A 182 -17.45 -2.26 -43.66
C ALA A 182 -17.16 -3.70 -43.21
N THR A 183 -16.91 -3.89 -41.91
CA THR A 183 -17.08 -5.17 -41.23
C THR A 183 -18.43 -5.14 -40.50
N PRO A 184 -19.23 -6.23 -40.54
CA PRO A 184 -20.59 -6.22 -40.01
C PRO A 184 -20.55 -6.15 -38.48
N LYS A 185 -20.93 -5.01 -37.90
CA LYS A 185 -21.29 -4.94 -36.49
C LYS A 185 -22.57 -5.75 -36.30
N GLN A 186 -22.46 -6.89 -35.65
CA GLN A 186 -23.58 -7.69 -35.19
C GLN A 186 -24.60 -6.78 -34.47
N PRO A 187 -25.89 -6.84 -34.83
CA PRO A 187 -26.90 -6.01 -34.19
C PRO A 187 -26.93 -6.28 -32.68
N PHE A 188 -26.93 -5.20 -31.91
CA PHE A 188 -27.19 -5.23 -30.47
C PHE A 188 -28.67 -5.53 -30.28
N VAL A 189 -29.00 -6.82 -30.16
CA VAL A 189 -30.28 -7.26 -29.63
C VAL A 189 -30.25 -7.03 -28.12
N SER A 190 -31.03 -6.06 -27.64
CA SER A 190 -31.22 -5.83 -26.21
C SER A 190 -32.13 -6.93 -25.69
N THR A 191 -31.66 -7.66 -24.68
CA THR A 191 -32.38 -8.81 -24.10
C THR A 191 -33.49 -8.36 -23.13
N GLY A 192 -33.83 -7.06 -23.10
CA GLY A 192 -34.90 -6.48 -22.26
C GLY A 192 -34.56 -6.34 -20.78
N ASP A 193 -33.39 -6.81 -20.33
CA ASP A 193 -32.98 -6.86 -18.93
C ASP A 193 -31.64 -6.11 -18.72
N PRO A 194 -31.61 -5.00 -17.96
CA PRO A 194 -30.44 -4.10 -17.88
C PRO A 194 -29.18 -4.77 -17.29
N GLU A 195 -29.32 -5.86 -16.54
CA GLU A 195 -28.19 -6.62 -16.01
C GLU A 195 -27.55 -7.53 -17.07
N LYS A 196 -28.35 -8.15 -17.92
CA LYS A 196 -27.87 -9.00 -19.03
C LYS A 196 -27.14 -8.16 -20.08
N ASP A 197 -27.68 -6.98 -20.41
CA ASP A 197 -27.06 -6.07 -21.37
C ASP A 197 -25.67 -5.55 -20.93
N LYS A 198 -25.48 -5.32 -19.62
CA LYS A 198 -24.15 -4.98 -19.05
C LYS A 198 -23.17 -6.14 -19.17
N LYS A 199 -23.61 -7.37 -18.89
CA LYS A 199 -22.78 -8.58 -19.06
C LYS A 199 -22.41 -8.81 -20.51
N ILE A 200 -23.35 -8.66 -21.45
CA ILE A 200 -23.11 -8.77 -22.90
C ILE A 200 -22.10 -7.72 -23.38
N LYS A 201 -22.19 -6.47 -22.91
CA LYS A 201 -21.20 -5.42 -23.24
C LYS A 201 -19.81 -5.75 -22.71
N ASN A 202 -19.72 -6.26 -21.49
CA ASN A 202 -18.44 -6.66 -20.89
C ASN A 202 -17.81 -7.86 -21.61
N LEU A 203 -18.62 -8.86 -21.99
CA LEU A 203 -18.15 -10.02 -22.76
C LEU A 203 -17.68 -9.63 -24.17
N ASN A 204 -18.44 -8.80 -24.88
CA ASN A 204 -18.01 -8.28 -26.20
C ASN A 204 -16.69 -7.51 -26.12
N LYS A 205 -16.48 -6.73 -25.04
CA LYS A 205 -15.21 -6.03 -24.82
C LYS A 205 -14.04 -7.01 -24.62
N LYS A 206 -14.23 -8.06 -23.81
CA LYS A 206 -13.22 -9.12 -23.61
C LYS A 206 -12.90 -9.85 -24.92
N LEU A 207 -13.91 -10.16 -25.73
CA LEU A 207 -13.73 -10.80 -27.04
C LEU A 207 -12.94 -9.90 -28.01
N SER A 208 -13.22 -8.60 -28.05
CA SER A 208 -12.44 -7.65 -28.88
C SER A 208 -10.97 -7.55 -28.46
N ASP A 209 -10.69 -7.61 -27.16
CA ASP A 209 -9.31 -7.58 -26.66
C ASP A 209 -8.57 -8.89 -26.98
N ILE A 210 -9.27 -10.04 -26.95
CA ILE A 210 -8.73 -11.33 -27.38
C ILE A 210 -8.47 -11.36 -28.89
N GLU A 211 -9.35 -10.78 -29.70
CA GLU A 211 -9.16 -10.66 -31.15
C GLU A 211 -7.90 -9.85 -31.48
N LYS A 212 -7.63 -8.76 -30.75
CA LYS A 212 -6.38 -8.02 -30.86
C LYS A 212 -5.15 -8.84 -30.46
N LEU A 213 -5.26 -9.67 -29.42
CA LEU A 213 -4.18 -10.59 -29.03
C LEU A 213 -3.93 -11.65 -30.13
N LYS A 214 -4.98 -12.18 -30.76
CA LYS A 214 -4.87 -13.07 -31.93
C LYS A 214 -4.20 -12.39 -33.12
N GLN A 215 -4.55 -11.13 -33.42
CA GLN A 215 -3.88 -10.36 -34.47
C GLN A 215 -2.40 -10.11 -34.15
N GLN A 216 -2.05 -9.86 -32.89
CA GLN A 216 -0.65 -9.73 -32.47
C GLN A 216 0.13 -11.05 -32.58
N LYS A 217 -0.53 -12.19 -32.30
CA LYS A 217 0.03 -13.53 -32.56
C LYS A 217 0.32 -13.74 -34.04
N ALA A 218 -0.63 -13.38 -34.90
CA ALA A 218 -0.51 -13.50 -36.36
C ALA A 218 0.57 -12.56 -36.93
N ALA A 219 0.76 -11.38 -36.32
CA ALA A 219 1.83 -10.45 -36.64
C ALA A 219 3.22 -10.88 -36.13
N GLY A 220 3.37 -12.11 -35.61
CA GLY A 220 4.65 -12.70 -35.21
C GLY A 220 5.20 -12.21 -33.87
N LYS A 221 4.41 -11.49 -33.05
CA LYS A 221 4.85 -11.10 -31.70
C LYS A 221 4.79 -12.31 -30.77
N GLN A 222 5.88 -12.56 -30.04
CA GLN A 222 5.88 -13.55 -28.96
C GLN A 222 4.93 -13.11 -27.84
N LEU A 223 3.84 -13.85 -27.65
CA LEU A 223 2.89 -13.63 -26.57
C LEU A 223 3.31 -14.43 -25.33
N GLU A 224 3.21 -13.80 -24.16
CA GLU A 224 3.44 -14.48 -22.89
C GLU A 224 2.39 -15.58 -22.64
N LEU A 225 2.77 -16.60 -21.86
CA LEU A 225 1.91 -17.75 -21.54
C LEU A 225 0.52 -17.35 -21.01
N ASN A 226 0.44 -16.23 -20.27
CA ASN A 226 -0.82 -15.68 -19.75
C ASN A 226 -1.76 -15.17 -20.87
N GLN A 227 -1.21 -14.62 -21.97
CA GLN A 227 -1.99 -14.13 -23.10
C GLN A 227 -2.49 -15.28 -23.99
N LEU A 228 -1.71 -16.35 -24.09
CA LEU A 228 -2.14 -17.59 -24.75
C LEU A 228 -3.31 -18.25 -24.00
N ALA A 229 -3.25 -18.30 -22.66
CA ALA A 229 -4.37 -18.79 -21.84
C ALA A 229 -5.64 -17.94 -22.01
N LYS A 230 -5.52 -16.62 -22.23
CA LYS A 230 -6.67 -15.75 -22.55
C LYS A 230 -7.27 -16.04 -23.92
N ILE A 231 -6.44 -16.36 -24.92
CA ILE A 231 -6.90 -16.77 -26.24
C ILE A 231 -7.63 -18.13 -26.15
N GLU A 232 -7.16 -19.06 -25.31
CA GLU A 232 -7.81 -20.35 -25.11
C GLU A 232 -9.20 -20.19 -24.45
N SER A 233 -9.34 -19.24 -23.50
CA SER A 233 -10.63 -18.95 -22.85
C SER A 233 -11.70 -18.29 -23.75
N GLU A 234 -11.38 -17.99 -25.01
CA GLU A 234 -12.29 -17.35 -25.98
C GLU A 234 -13.54 -18.19 -26.25
N SER A 235 -13.39 -19.51 -26.36
CA SER A 235 -14.50 -20.43 -26.63
C SER A 235 -15.54 -20.40 -25.52
N GLY A 236 -15.10 -20.35 -24.26
CA GLY A 236 -15.98 -20.22 -23.09
C GLY A 236 -16.73 -18.88 -23.05
N LEU A 237 -16.06 -17.78 -23.40
CA LEU A 237 -16.69 -16.46 -23.44
C LEU A 237 -17.73 -16.33 -24.57
N LEU A 238 -17.51 -17.00 -25.70
CA LEU A 238 -18.50 -17.08 -26.79
C LEU A 238 -19.74 -17.89 -26.39
N GLN A 239 -19.53 -19.00 -25.66
CA GLN A 239 -20.63 -19.82 -25.15
C GLN A 239 -21.45 -19.07 -24.09
N GLU A 240 -20.80 -18.36 -23.17
CA GLU A 240 -21.46 -17.51 -22.17
C GLU A 240 -22.24 -16.35 -22.84
N LEU A 241 -21.67 -15.75 -23.89
CA LEU A 241 -22.35 -14.71 -24.67
C LEU A 241 -23.58 -15.27 -25.39
N ALA A 242 -23.48 -16.47 -25.97
CA ALA A 242 -24.60 -17.14 -26.63
C ALA A 242 -25.72 -17.46 -25.62
N GLN A 243 -25.38 -17.94 -24.43
CA GLN A 243 -26.33 -18.24 -23.37
C GLN A 243 -27.05 -16.99 -22.84
N LEU A 244 -26.38 -15.83 -22.82
CA LEU A 244 -26.98 -14.55 -22.42
C LEU A 244 -27.83 -13.90 -23.52
N ARG A 245 -27.70 -14.35 -24.77
CA ARG A 245 -28.49 -13.90 -25.92
C ARG A 245 -29.72 -14.76 -26.19
N LEU A 246 -29.81 -15.95 -25.59
CA LEU A 246 -30.98 -16.83 -25.60
C LEU A 246 -32.01 -16.35 -24.56
#